data_AF-A0AAW1WYE3-F1
#
_entry.id   AF-A0AAW1WYE3-F1
#
_cell.length_a   1.000
_cell.length_b   1.000
_cell.length_c   1.000
_cell.angle_alpha   90.00
_cell.angle_beta   90.00
_cell.angle_gamma   90.00
#
_symmetry.space_group_name_H-M   'P 1'
#
loop_
_entity.id
_entity.type
_entity.pdbx_description
1 polymer ?
#
loop_
_entity_poly.entity_id
_entity_poly.type
_entity_poly.pdbx_seq_one_letter_code
_entity_poly.pdbx_strand_id
1 'polypeptide(L)'
;MICVIPFPSQLAKRGEQFIDLPYAVKGMDVSFSGILSYIEATAVEKLKNNECTPADLCYSLQENVYAMLVEMTERATAHCDQRDVLIVGGVGCKR
;
A
#
# COMPACT_ATOMS: atom_id res chain seq x y z
N MET A 1 6.68 -5.42 -20.35
CA MET A 1 6.36 -3.99 -20.24
C MET A 1 5.36 -3.79 -19.10
N ILE A 2 5.75 -4.22 -17.90
CA ILE A 2 5.10 -3.81 -16.65
C ILE A 2 6.11 -2.85 -16.08
N CYS A 3 5.80 -1.56 -16.13
CA CYS A 3 6.59 -0.55 -15.46
C CYS A 3 6.41 -0.85 -13.98
N VAL A 4 7.32 -1.66 -13.44
CA VAL A 4 7.49 -1.84 -11.99
C VAL A 4 7.71 -0.43 -11.51
N ILE A 5 6.66 0.21 -10.98
CA ILE A 5 6.79 1.48 -10.28
C ILE A 5 7.92 1.18 -9.30
N PRO A 6 9.12 1.79 -9.49
CA PRO A 6 10.16 1.53 -8.54
C PRO A 6 9.54 1.93 -7.21
N PHE A 7 9.69 1.11 -6.20
CA PHE A 7 9.20 1.38 -4.86
C PHE A 7 10.28 2.09 -4.03
N PRO A 8 11.01 3.15 -4.48
CA PRO A 8 11.86 3.86 -3.56
C PRO A 8 10.91 4.55 -2.60
N SER A 9 11.02 4.19 -1.33
CA SER A 9 10.40 4.92 -0.22
C SER A 9 10.67 6.43 -0.33
N GLN A 10 11.77 6.83 -0.96
CA GLN A 10 12.09 8.23 -1.25
C GLN A 10 11.11 8.94 -2.18
N LEU A 11 10.44 8.24 -3.11
CA LEU A 11 9.45 8.85 -3.99
C LEU A 11 8.13 9.08 -3.25
N ALA A 12 7.71 8.10 -2.45
CA ALA A 12 6.49 8.21 -1.63
C ALA A 12 6.60 9.33 -0.59
N LYS A 13 7.80 9.60 -0.05
CA LYS A 13 8.04 10.73 0.87
C LYS A 13 7.80 12.11 0.25
N ARG A 14 7.68 12.19 -1.08
CA ARG A 14 7.40 13.41 -1.82
C ARG A 14 5.95 13.51 -2.27
N GLY A 15 5.13 12.49 -2.01
CA GLY A 15 3.70 12.57 -2.27
C GLY A 15 3.03 13.49 -1.25
N GLU A 16 2.15 14.36 -1.73
CA GLU A 16 1.39 15.30 -0.91
C GLU A 16 -0.11 14.96 -0.92
N GLN A 17 -0.58 14.30 -1.98
CA GLN A 17 -1.98 13.96 -2.16
C GLN A 17 -2.24 12.48 -1.89
N PHE A 18 -3.23 12.21 -1.04
CA PHE A 18 -3.78 10.87 -0.87
C PHE A 18 -4.84 10.57 -1.94
N ILE A 19 -4.65 9.47 -2.66
CA ILE A 19 -5.54 8.95 -3.69
C ILE A 19 -6.21 7.71 -3.10
N ASP A 20 -7.53 7.69 -3.15
CA ASP A 20 -8.27 6.55 -2.64
C ASP A 20 -8.02 5.31 -3.51
N LEU A 21 -7.70 4.20 -2.86
CA LEU A 21 -7.32 2.93 -3.48
C LEU A 21 -8.17 1.81 -2.87
N PRO A 22 -8.48 0.75 -3.63
CA PRO A 22 -9.34 -0.32 -3.16
C PRO A 22 -8.73 -1.02 -1.95
N TYR A 23 -9.47 -1.03 -0.85
CA TYR A 23 -9.06 -1.66 0.40
C TYR A 23 -9.47 -3.15 0.41
N ALA A 24 -8.58 -4.03 -0.07
CA ALA A 24 -8.88 -5.44 -0.34
C ALA A 24 -8.56 -6.36 0.85
N VAL A 25 -9.18 -6.10 2.00
CA VAL A 25 -9.09 -6.94 3.21
C VAL A 25 -10.27 -7.91 3.28
N LYS A 26 -9.99 -9.20 3.44
CA LYS A 26 -11.00 -10.24 3.67
C LYS A 26 -10.62 -11.11 4.87
N GLY A 27 -11.23 -10.84 6.03
CA GLY A 27 -10.95 -11.59 7.25
C GLY A 27 -9.54 -11.30 7.76
N MET A 28 -8.64 -12.29 7.61
CA MET A 28 -7.20 -12.21 7.93
C MET A 28 -6.32 -12.15 6.66
N ASP A 29 -6.93 -12.18 5.47
CA ASP A 29 -6.22 -12.20 4.19
C ASP A 29 -6.26 -10.84 3.48
N VAL A 30 -5.20 -10.54 2.72
CA VAL A 30 -5.05 -9.34 1.91
C VAL A 30 -4.75 -9.70 0.45
N SER A 31 -5.32 -8.95 -0.50
CA SER A 31 -5.07 -9.15 -1.93
C SER A 31 -4.32 -7.97 -2.55
N PHE A 32 -3.03 -8.16 -2.84
CA PHE A 32 -2.19 -7.13 -3.47
C PHE A 32 -2.32 -7.08 -5.00
N SER A 33 -2.69 -8.20 -5.64
CA SER A 33 -2.83 -8.25 -7.10
C SER A 33 -3.95 -7.34 -7.59
N GLY A 34 -5.09 -7.31 -6.90
CA GLY A 34 -6.21 -6.42 -7.24
C GLY A 34 -5.84 -4.94 -7.11
N ILE A 35 -5.09 -4.58 -6.07
CA ILE A 35 -4.61 -3.22 -5.83
C ILE A 35 -3.64 -2.79 -6.94
N LEU A 36 -2.70 -3.66 -7.31
CA LEU A 36 -1.75 -3.38 -8.39
C LEU A 36 -2.47 -3.16 -9.73
N SER A 37 -3.40 -4.05 -10.09
CA SER A 37 -4.16 -3.89 -11.34
C SER A 37 -5.02 -2.63 -11.36
N TYR A 38 -5.62 -2.26 -10.23
CA TYR A 38 -6.36 -1.00 -10.12
C TYR A 38 -5.45 0.21 -10.32
N ILE A 39 -4.28 0.21 -9.68
CA ILE A 39 -3.30 1.29 -9.83
C ILE A 39 -2.79 1.37 -11.25
N GLU A 40 -2.49 0.26 -11.91
CA GLU A 40 -2.05 0.28 -13.31
C GLU A 40 -3.11 0.90 -14.23
N ALA A 41 -4.39 0.57 -14.03
CA ALA A 41 -5.49 1.15 -14.81
C ALA A 41 -5.67 2.65 -14.51
N THR A 42 -5.78 3.02 -13.23
CA THR A 42 -6.06 4.39 -12.79
C THR A 42 -4.87 5.33 -12.98
N ALA A 43 -3.64 4.85 -12.80
CA ALA A 43 -2.44 5.64 -13.02
C ALA A 43 -2.32 6.06 -14.49
N VAL A 44 -2.68 5.20 -15.44
CA VAL A 44 -2.64 5.55 -16.87
C VAL A 44 -3.58 6.72 -17.19
N GLU A 45 -4.76 6.79 -16.56
CA GLU A 45 -5.72 7.88 -16.78
C GLU A 45 -5.31 9.14 -16.02
N LYS A 46 -5.05 9.03 -14.71
CA LYS A 46 -4.75 10.19 -13.85
C LYS A 46 -3.40 10.83 -14.12
N LEU A 47 -2.38 10.05 -14.50
CA LEU A 47 -1.08 10.61 -14.93
C LEU A 47 -1.21 11.33 -16.28
N LYS A 48 -2.06 10.84 -17.19
CA LYS A 48 -2.31 11.53 -18.48
C LYS A 48 -3.03 12.86 -18.28
N ASN A 49 -3.96 12.92 -17.34
CA ASN A 49 -4.72 14.13 -17.02
C ASN A 49 -3.97 15.11 -16.09
N ASN A 50 -2.73 14.78 -15.66
CA ASN A 50 -1.97 15.52 -14.63
C ASN A 50 -2.75 15.72 -13.32
N GLU A 51 -3.65 14.78 -12.99
CA GLU A 51 -4.44 14.82 -11.75
C GLU A 51 -3.67 14.26 -10.55
N CYS A 52 -2.61 13.50 -10.79
CA CYS A 52 -1.73 13.01 -9.74
C CYS A 52 -0.29 12.91 -10.22
N THR A 53 0.65 12.91 -9.28
CA THR A 53 2.05 12.57 -9.56
C THR A 53 2.33 11.10 -9.27
N PRO A 54 3.39 10.52 -9.86
CA PRO A 54 3.87 9.20 -9.46
C PRO A 54 4.23 9.10 -7.97
N ALA A 55 4.61 10.22 -7.35
CA ALA A 55 4.92 10.30 -5.92
C ALA A 55 3.65 10.13 -5.06
N ASP A 56 2.55 10.79 -5.43
CA ASP A 56 1.24 10.68 -4.75
C ASP A 56 0.68 9.26 -4.83
N LEU A 57 0.85 8.60 -5.98
CA LEU A 57 0.47 7.20 -6.16
C LEU A 57 1.29 6.27 -5.25
N CYS A 58 2.61 6.47 -5.19
CA CYS A 58 3.48 5.68 -4.30
C CYS A 58 3.17 5.92 -2.82
N TYR A 59 2.87 7.16 -2.44
CA TYR A 59 2.44 7.53 -1.09
C TYR A 59 1.14 6.83 -0.71
N SER A 60 0.11 6.98 -1.54
CA SER A 60 -1.21 6.40 -1.31
C SER A 60 -1.16 4.88 -1.22
N LEU A 61 -0.37 4.24 -2.10
CA LEU A 61 -0.18 2.79 -2.06
C LEU A 61 0.51 2.34 -0.76
N GLN A 62 1.53 3.05 -0.30
CA GLN A 62 2.22 2.72 0.95
C GLN A 62 1.30 2.84 2.16
N GLU A 63 0.59 3.97 2.28
CA GLU A 63 -0.35 4.19 3.38
C GLU A 63 -1.46 3.13 3.39
N ASN A 64 -2.03 2.82 2.23
CA ASN A 64 -3.10 1.84 2.13
C ASN A 64 -2.60 0.42 2.49
N VAL A 65 -1.45 0.00 1.98
CA VAL A 65 -0.85 -1.31 2.32
C VAL A 65 -0.46 -1.40 3.80
N TYR A 66 0.12 -0.34 4.38
CA TYR A 66 0.46 -0.35 5.81
C TYR A 66 -0.78 -0.40 6.69
N ALA A 67 -1.83 0.35 6.35
CA ALA A 67 -3.11 0.27 7.05
C ALA A 67 -3.69 -1.14 7.00
N MET A 68 -3.70 -1.79 5.83
CA MET A 68 -4.16 -3.18 5.68
C MET A 68 -3.35 -4.14 6.57
N LEU A 69 -2.02 -4.01 6.59
CA LEU A 69 -1.15 -4.87 7.41
C LEU A 69 -1.37 -4.67 8.90
N VAL A 70 -1.53 -3.41 9.36
CA VAL A 70 -1.80 -3.09 10.76
C VAL A 70 -3.16 -3.66 11.18
N GLU A 71 -4.19 -3.51 10.36
CA GLU A 71 -5.52 -4.06 10.64
C GLU A 71 -5.49 -5.59 10.76
N MET A 72 -4.79 -6.28 9.85
CA MET A 72 -4.64 -7.74 9.94
C MET A 72 -3.87 -8.17 11.18
N THR A 73 -2.80 -7.44 11.49
CA THR A 73 -1.99 -7.71 12.67
C THR A 73 -2.81 -7.51 13.94
N GLU A 74 -3.59 -6.43 14.04
CA GLU A 74 -4.47 -6.17 15.19
C GLU A 74 -5.53 -7.27 15.34
N ARG A 75 -6.19 -7.66 14.24
CA ARG A 75 -7.15 -8.77 14.24
C ARG A 75 -6.51 -10.09 14.67
N ALA A 76 -5.32 -10.39 14.15
CA ALA A 76 -4.60 -11.62 14.49
C ALA A 76 -4.16 -11.62 15.96
N THR A 77 -3.62 -10.52 16.45
CA THR A 77 -3.20 -10.35 17.85
C THR A 77 -4.38 -10.49 18.80
N ALA A 78 -5.52 -9.87 18.47
CA ALA A 78 -6.77 -10.01 19.23
C ALA A 78 -7.33 -11.45 19.19
N HIS A 79 -7.17 -12.16 18.08
CA HIS A 79 -7.64 -13.54 17.94
C HIS A 79 -6.76 -14.55 18.67
N CYS A 80 -5.45 -14.28 18.78
CA CYS A 80 -4.47 -15.15 19.42
C CYS A 80 -4.18 -14.77 20.89
N ASP A 81 -4.88 -13.78 21.44
CA ASP A 81 -4.66 -13.19 22.78
C ASP A 81 -3.19 -12.89 23.08
N GLN A 82 -2.47 -12.40 22.05
CA GLN A 82 -1.06 -12.01 22.17
C GLN A 82 -0.96 -10.53 22.53
N ARG A 83 0.13 -10.13 23.19
CA ARG A 83 0.40 -8.71 23.51
C ARG A 83 1.58 -8.14 22.73
N ASP A 84 2.38 -9.02 22.13
CA ASP A 84 3.60 -8.67 21.42
C ASP A 84 3.48 -9.05 19.95
N VAL A 85 4.01 -8.20 19.08
CA VAL A 85 4.08 -8.40 17.64
C VAL A 85 5.53 -8.24 17.20
N LEU A 86 6.05 -9.24 16.48
CA LEU A 86 7.38 -9.19 15.87
C LEU A 86 7.25 -9.04 14.36
N ILE A 87 7.75 -7.93 13.82
CA ILE A 87 7.85 -7.71 12.38
C ILE A 87 9.16 -8.32 11.87
N VAL A 88 9.06 -9.26 10.93
CA VAL A 88 10.21 -9.90 10.28
C VAL A 88 10.14 -9.72 8.76
N GLY A 89 11.28 -9.84 8.09
CA GLY A 89 11.39 -9.74 6.62
C GLY A 89 11.99 -8.43 6.12
N GLY A 90 12.41 -8.41 4.85
CA GLY A 90 13.16 -7.29 4.26
C GLY A 90 12.37 -5.97 4.13
N VAL A 91 11.04 -6.02 4.23
CA VAL A 91 10.16 -4.85 4.22
C VAL A 91 9.96 -4.21 5.60
N GLY A 92 10.41 -4.87 6.68
CA GLY A 92 10.35 -4.33 8.05
C GLY A 92 11.33 -3.20 8.34
N CYS A 93 12.30 -2.95 7.44
CA CYS A 93 13.31 -1.90 7.58
C CYS A 93 12.85 -0.53 7.04
N LYS A 94 11.54 -0.29 6.93
CA LYS A 94 10.98 0.94 6.36
C LYS A 94 10.72 1.97 7.47
N ARG A 95 11.25 3.19 7.29
CA ARG A 95 11.12 4.35 8.18
C ARG A 95 10.80 5.61 7.39
#